data_AF-A0A6I7WDS2-F1
#
_entry.id   AF-A0A6I7WDS2-F1
#
_cell.length_a   1.000
_cell.length_b   1.000
_cell.length_c   1.000
_cell.angle_alpha   90.00
_cell.angle_beta   90.00
_cell.angle_gamma   90.00
#
_symmetry.space_group_name_H-M   'P 1'
#
loop_
_entity.id
_entity.type
_entity.pdbx_description
1 polymer ?
#
loop_
_entity_poly.entity_id
_entity_poly.type
_entity_poly.pdbx_seq_one_letter_code
_entity_poly.pdbx_strand_id
1 'polypeptide(L)'
;MQTQHFVQRQIFELVVDSTEQTHALQERVSALYKASLQDKMSALFDEYSCDEEVIRLEKVEINLGVFNSMSALEAQLENKIIEQLELALVEQFTEARSSNAKPFGLATENNTSGQETSKASIHTTLESRLDLLCYYLKTGELPWWGADSNWQLEQEILQLLKKRRGQTAQALRRSASTALYERLAMQLSSTTRLNLLDALKPNQKTLLRDFQQQWFGMIKHILNFVVTSAPLNIQ
;
A
#
# COMPACT_ATOMS: atom_id res chain seq x y z
N MET A 1 -0.93 8.47 19.02
CA MET A 1 -0.13 9.01 17.90
C MET A 1 -0.21 7.98 16.79
N GLN A 2 -0.67 8.37 15.60
CA GLN A 2 -0.69 7.48 14.43
C GLN A 2 0.76 7.34 13.95
N THR A 3 1.25 6.11 13.82
CA THR A 3 2.56 5.81 13.23
C THR A 3 2.59 6.33 11.80
N GLN A 4 3.51 7.24 11.48
CA GLN A 4 3.66 7.82 10.13
C GLN A 4 4.44 6.90 9.17
N HIS A 5 5.05 5.84 9.72
CA HIS A 5 5.76 4.82 8.97
C HIS A 5 5.12 3.44 9.17
N PHE A 6 5.28 2.56 8.16
CA PHE A 6 4.79 1.18 8.21
C PHE A 6 5.83 0.23 7.61
N VAL A 7 6.25 -0.78 8.38
CA VAL A 7 7.22 -1.80 7.96
C VAL A 7 6.52 -3.15 7.89
N GLN A 8 6.43 -3.73 6.68
CA GLN A 8 5.73 -5.00 6.49
C GLN A 8 6.47 -6.18 7.12
N ARG A 9 7.80 -6.24 6.97
CA ARG A 9 8.62 -7.36 7.41
C ARG A 9 10.04 -6.89 7.68
N GLN A 10 10.57 -7.30 8.83
CA GLN A 10 11.95 -7.08 9.23
C GLN A 10 12.62 -8.44 9.50
N ILE A 11 13.84 -8.60 9.01
CA ILE A 11 14.60 -9.85 9.14
C ILE A 11 15.99 -9.49 9.67
N PHE A 12 16.42 -10.20 10.70
CA PHE A 12 17.81 -10.18 11.17
C PHE A 12 18.45 -11.50 10.80
N GLU A 13 19.48 -11.45 9.96
CA GLU A 13 20.29 -12.61 9.60
C GLU A 13 21.62 -12.54 10.36
N LEU A 14 21.87 -13.53 11.20
CA LEU A 14 23.05 -13.62 12.05
C LEU A 14 23.73 -14.95 11.78
N VAL A 15 25.01 -14.88 11.42
CA VAL A 15 25.86 -16.06 11.21
C VAL A 15 26.77 -16.21 12.44
N VAL A 16 26.76 -17.39 13.04
CA VAL A 16 27.59 -17.73 14.20
C VAL A 16 28.34 -19.03 13.96
N ASP A 17 29.56 -19.13 14.50
CA ASP A 17 30.41 -20.30 14.35
C ASP A 17 30.02 -21.48 15.26
N SER A 18 29.13 -21.24 16.25
CA SER A 18 28.72 -22.24 17.24
C SER A 18 27.19 -22.30 17.41
N THR A 19 26.65 -23.51 17.29
CA THR A 19 25.23 -23.81 17.51
C THR A 19 24.79 -23.56 18.96
N GLU A 20 25.69 -23.73 19.93
CA GLU A 20 25.39 -23.49 21.35
C GLU A 20 25.12 -22.01 21.63
N GLN A 21 25.77 -21.11 20.88
CA GLN A 21 25.62 -19.67 21.04
C GLN A 21 24.44 -19.10 20.24
N THR A 22 23.86 -19.88 19.31
CA THR A 22 22.78 -19.42 18.42
C THR A 22 21.54 -19.00 19.19
N HIS A 23 21.07 -19.85 20.12
CA HIS A 23 19.87 -19.55 20.91
C HIS A 23 20.08 -18.35 21.84
N ALA A 24 21.22 -18.30 22.54
CA ALA A 24 21.54 -17.20 23.45
C ALA A 24 21.66 -15.86 22.71
N LEU A 25 22.26 -15.85 21.51
CA LEU A 25 22.35 -14.65 20.67
C LEU A 25 20.97 -14.20 20.20
N GLN A 26 20.13 -15.12 19.73
CA GLN A 26 18.77 -14.80 19.29
C GLN A 26 17.95 -14.13 20.39
N GLU A 27 17.97 -14.68 21.61
CA GLU A 27 17.23 -14.11 22.75
C GLU A 27 17.72 -12.70 23.10
N ARG A 28 19.04 -12.50 23.10
CA ARG A 28 19.64 -11.19 23.42
C ARG A 28 19.34 -10.14 22.37
N VAL A 29 19.45 -10.48 21.09
CA VAL A 29 19.07 -9.57 19.99
C VAL A 29 17.58 -9.26 20.03
N SER A 30 16.73 -10.25 20.34
CA SER A 30 15.30 -10.03 20.51
C SER A 30 14.99 -9.11 21.70
N ALA A 31 15.71 -9.26 22.81
CA ALA A 31 15.57 -8.39 23.97
C ALA A 31 16.02 -6.96 23.68
N LEU A 32 17.18 -6.78 23.04
CA LEU A 32 17.67 -5.46 22.61
C LEU A 32 16.68 -4.80 21.63
N TYR A 33 16.15 -5.58 20.69
CA TYR A 33 15.18 -5.08 19.72
C TYR A 33 13.94 -4.47 20.41
N LYS A 34 13.36 -5.22 21.35
CA LYS A 34 12.17 -4.82 22.12
C LYS A 34 12.45 -3.71 23.13
N ALA A 35 13.68 -3.62 23.65
CA ALA A 35 14.02 -2.69 24.71
C ALA A 35 14.28 -1.27 24.20
N SER A 36 14.87 -1.11 23.01
CA SER A 36 15.38 0.18 22.55
C SER A 36 15.43 0.36 21.04
N LEU A 37 15.82 -0.68 20.29
CA LEU A 37 16.05 -0.53 18.85
C LEU A 37 14.77 -0.17 18.09
N GLN A 38 13.62 -0.75 18.48
CA GLN A 38 12.34 -0.46 17.84
C GLN A 38 11.98 1.04 17.94
N ASP A 39 12.15 1.64 19.10
CA ASP A 39 11.86 3.06 19.33
C ASP A 39 12.84 3.95 18.56
N LYS A 40 14.13 3.58 18.52
CA LYS A 40 15.15 4.33 17.75
C LYS A 40 14.93 4.28 16.25
N MET A 41 14.58 3.10 15.72
CA MET A 41 14.20 2.96 14.31
C MET A 41 12.95 3.76 13.98
N SER A 42 11.95 3.74 14.86
CA SER A 42 10.72 4.51 14.70
C SER A 42 11.01 6.01 14.63
N ALA A 43 11.83 6.52 15.55
CA ALA A 43 12.25 7.92 15.57
C ALA A 43 13.02 8.31 14.29
N LEU A 44 13.91 7.44 13.80
CA LEU A 44 14.62 7.66 12.54
C LEU A 44 13.63 7.75 11.37
N PHE A 45 12.68 6.82 11.25
CA PHE A 45 11.69 6.87 10.16
C PHE A 45 10.77 8.08 10.23
N ASP A 46 10.39 8.52 11.44
CA ASP A 46 9.57 9.70 11.64
C ASP A 46 10.30 10.98 11.21
N GLU A 47 11.64 11.05 11.34
CA GLU A 47 12.44 12.19 10.86
C GLU A 47 12.37 12.38 9.33
N TYR A 48 12.23 11.28 8.60
CA TYR A 48 12.10 11.30 7.14
C TYR A 48 10.65 11.29 6.65
N SER A 49 9.67 11.22 7.56
CA SER A 49 8.26 11.22 7.21
C SER A 49 7.75 12.65 7.00
N CYS A 50 7.02 12.88 5.90
CA CYS A 50 6.39 14.17 5.61
C CYS A 50 4.91 13.97 5.26
N ASP A 51 4.02 14.85 5.72
CA ASP A 51 2.57 14.71 5.48
C ASP A 51 2.18 14.87 3.99
N GLU A 52 3.05 15.47 3.18
CA GLU A 52 2.80 15.74 1.76
C GLU A 52 3.33 14.64 0.83
N GLU A 53 4.27 13.83 1.31
CA GLU A 53 4.98 12.82 0.53
C GLU A 53 4.94 11.45 1.21
N VAL A 54 4.65 10.42 0.42
CA VAL A 54 4.75 9.02 0.84
C VAL A 54 5.95 8.42 0.14
N ILE A 55 6.93 8.01 0.95
CA ILE A 55 8.11 7.29 0.46
C ILE A 55 7.85 5.80 0.61
N ARG A 56 7.89 5.05 -0.51
CA ARG A 56 7.75 3.60 -0.52
C ARG A 56 9.09 2.95 -0.85
N LEU A 57 9.57 2.13 0.08
CA LEU A 57 10.77 1.33 -0.05
C LEU A 57 10.37 -0.13 -0.23
N GLU A 58 10.81 -0.78 -1.31
CA GLU A 58 10.53 -2.20 -1.52
C GLU A 58 11.35 -3.07 -0.56
N LYS A 59 12.64 -2.73 -0.39
CA LYS A 59 13.58 -3.45 0.47
C LYS A 59 14.70 -2.51 0.88
N VAL A 60 15.08 -2.56 2.16
CA VAL A 60 16.31 -1.97 2.67
C VAL A 60 17.14 -3.09 3.27
N GLU A 61 18.37 -3.25 2.79
CA GLU A 61 19.31 -4.25 3.27
C GLU A 61 20.55 -3.55 3.76
N ILE A 62 20.93 -3.82 5.01
CA ILE A 62 22.12 -3.24 5.64
C ILE A 62 23.05 -4.35 6.08
N ASN A 63 24.34 -4.18 5.82
CA ASN A 63 25.36 -5.12 6.27
C ASN A 63 26.05 -4.56 7.52
N LEU A 64 25.87 -5.25 8.64
CA LEU A 64 26.46 -4.87 9.93
C LEU A 64 27.90 -5.37 10.09
N GLY A 65 28.40 -6.15 9.13
CA GLY A 65 29.74 -6.72 9.15
C GLY A 65 29.93 -7.75 10.26
N VAL A 66 31.19 -7.92 10.67
CA VAL A 66 31.59 -8.94 11.66
C VAL A 66 31.78 -8.30 13.03
N PHE A 67 31.32 -9.00 14.07
CA PHE A 67 31.55 -8.64 15.46
C PHE A 67 32.52 -9.64 16.09
N ASN A 68 33.63 -9.15 16.62
CA ASN A 68 34.73 -10.00 17.14
C ASN A 68 34.42 -10.63 18.51
N SER A 69 33.43 -10.12 19.24
CA SER A 69 33.02 -10.66 20.54
C SER A 69 31.56 -10.34 20.83
N MET A 70 30.95 -11.16 21.69
CA MET A 70 29.55 -10.99 22.10
C MET A 70 29.30 -9.67 22.84
N SER A 71 30.23 -9.26 23.69
CA SER A 71 30.12 -7.98 24.41
C SER A 71 30.27 -6.77 23.47
N ALA A 72 31.11 -6.87 22.43
CA ALA A 72 31.21 -5.82 21.42
C ALA A 72 29.93 -5.73 20.58
N LEU A 73 29.32 -6.86 20.25
CA LEU A 73 28.02 -6.90 19.58
C LEU A 73 26.96 -6.17 20.42
N GLU A 74 26.79 -6.52 21.69
CA GLU A 74 25.77 -5.87 22.54
C GLU A 74 25.98 -4.36 22.69
N ALA A 75 27.24 -3.92 22.80
CA ALA A 75 27.56 -2.50 22.96
C ALA A 75 27.42 -1.68 21.68
N GLN A 76 27.60 -2.29 20.50
CA GLN A 76 27.71 -1.57 19.23
C GLN A 76 26.57 -1.84 18.25
N LEU A 77 25.86 -2.96 18.38
CA LEU A 77 24.85 -3.41 17.42
C LEU A 77 23.80 -2.35 17.15
N GLU A 78 23.28 -1.73 18.21
CA GLU A 78 22.25 -0.70 18.11
C GLU A 78 22.73 0.52 17.30
N ASN A 79 23.87 1.10 17.70
CA ASN A 79 24.41 2.26 17.01
C ASN A 79 24.75 1.93 15.54
N LYS A 80 25.33 0.75 15.30
CA LYS A 80 25.71 0.33 13.96
C LYS A 80 24.49 0.08 13.07
N ILE A 81 23.39 -0.45 13.61
CA ILE A 81 22.13 -0.57 12.87
C ILE A 81 21.60 0.80 12.48
N ILE A 82 21.52 1.73 13.43
CA ILE A 82 20.98 3.07 13.16
C ILE A 82 21.84 3.82 12.14
N GLU A 83 23.17 3.82 12.31
CA GLU A 83 24.10 4.47 11.37
C GLU A 83 24.01 3.87 9.96
N GLN A 84 24.04 2.54 9.84
CA GLN A 84 23.98 1.89 8.52
C GLN A 84 22.59 2.03 7.88
N LEU A 85 21.53 2.02 8.69
CA LEU A 85 20.17 2.25 8.21
C LEU A 85 20.00 3.68 7.71
N GLU A 86 20.48 4.67 8.46
CA GLU A 86 20.43 6.07 8.05
C GLU A 86 21.17 6.29 6.72
N LEU A 87 22.39 5.75 6.59
CA LEU A 87 23.14 5.83 5.33
C LEU A 87 22.38 5.20 4.16
N ALA A 88 21.82 4.00 4.35
CA ALA A 88 21.06 3.31 3.31
C ALA A 88 19.78 4.07 2.94
N LEU A 89 19.08 4.68 3.91
CA LEU A 89 17.89 5.51 3.65
C LEU A 89 18.26 6.77 2.86
N VAL A 90 19.32 7.47 3.24
CA VAL A 90 19.78 8.69 2.55
C VAL A 90 20.14 8.38 1.10
N GLU A 91 20.87 7.30 0.84
CA GLU A 91 21.21 6.84 -0.51
C GLU A 91 19.95 6.55 -1.33
N GLN A 92 19.04 5.74 -0.79
CA GLN A 92 17.76 5.42 -1.43
C GLN A 92 16.93 6.66 -1.75
N PHE A 93 16.85 7.62 -0.83
CA PHE A 93 16.08 8.84 -1.02
C PHE A 93 16.72 9.80 -2.03
N THR A 94 18.05 9.91 -2.03
CA THR A 94 18.76 10.74 -3.02
C THR A 94 18.62 10.17 -4.42
N GLU A 95 18.69 8.85 -4.58
CA GLU A 95 18.44 8.19 -5.86
C GLU A 95 17.00 8.38 -6.34
N ALA A 96 16.01 8.23 -5.46
CA ALA A 96 14.60 8.40 -5.81
C ALA A 96 14.20 9.86 -6.10
N ARG A 97 14.89 10.84 -5.54
CA ARG A 97 14.69 12.27 -5.87
C ARG A 97 15.40 12.68 -7.15
N SER A 98 16.54 12.07 -7.45
CA SER A 98 17.35 12.39 -8.64
C SER A 98 16.85 11.68 -9.89
N SER A 99 16.36 10.45 -9.73
CA SER A 99 15.60 9.77 -10.77
C SER A 99 14.16 10.31 -10.69
N ASN A 100 13.68 10.95 -11.75
CA ASN A 100 12.30 11.44 -11.85
C ASN A 100 11.35 10.23 -11.99
N ALA A 101 11.29 9.39 -10.94
CA ALA A 101 10.72 8.05 -10.97
C ALA A 101 9.22 8.17 -11.22
N LYS A 102 8.78 7.61 -12.35
CA LYS A 102 7.36 7.61 -12.73
C LYS A 102 6.53 6.98 -11.60
N PRO A 103 5.34 7.53 -11.31
CA PRO A 103 4.46 6.95 -10.30
C PRO A 103 4.15 5.48 -10.61
N PHE A 104 4.19 4.69 -9.54
CA PHE A 104 3.96 3.25 -9.47
C PHE A 104 2.50 2.95 -9.80
N GLY A 105 2.19 2.80 -11.09
CA GLY A 105 0.82 2.53 -11.53
C GLY A 105 0.55 2.89 -12.99
N LEU A 106 1.50 3.55 -13.65
CA LEU A 106 1.49 3.79 -15.10
C LEU A 106 2.54 2.97 -15.87
N ALA A 107 3.29 2.10 -15.18
CA ALA A 107 4.20 1.18 -15.82
C ALA A 107 3.41 0.02 -16.42
N THR A 108 3.27 0.05 -17.74
CA THR A 108 2.99 -1.12 -18.55
C THR A 108 3.98 -2.21 -18.12
N GLU A 109 3.45 -3.38 -17.74
CA GLU A 109 4.23 -4.61 -17.55
C GLU A 109 4.94 -4.91 -18.87
N ASN A 110 6.16 -4.40 -19.03
CA ASN A 110 7.12 -4.70 -20.09
C ASN A 110 8.43 -3.99 -19.73
N ASN A 111 9.21 -4.59 -18.83
CA ASN A 111 10.66 -4.48 -18.85
C ASN A 111 11.24 -5.70 -18.14
N THR A 112 11.56 -6.70 -18.97
CA THR A 112 12.47 -7.78 -18.67
C THR A 112 13.90 -7.22 -18.71
N SER A 113 14.53 -7.06 -17.54
CA SER A 113 15.98 -7.27 -17.36
C SER A 113 16.31 -7.21 -15.88
N GLY A 114 16.95 -8.27 -15.39
CA GLY A 114 17.36 -8.41 -14.01
C GLY A 114 18.39 -7.35 -13.61
N GLN A 115 17.95 -6.41 -12.78
CA GLN A 115 18.74 -5.84 -11.70
C GLN A 115 17.78 -5.73 -10.51
N GLU A 116 18.06 -6.48 -9.45
CA GLU A 116 17.38 -6.39 -8.16
C GLU A 116 17.71 -5.05 -7.52
N THR A 117 17.12 -3.98 -8.04
CA THR A 117 17.31 -2.64 -7.51
C THR A 117 16.32 -2.46 -6.37
N SER A 118 16.83 -2.35 -5.16
CA SER A 118 16.16 -1.69 -4.04
C SER A 118 15.73 -0.31 -4.52
N LYS A 119 14.48 -0.17 -4.96
CA LYS A 119 13.93 1.05 -5.55
C LYS A 119 13.06 1.76 -4.53
N ALA A 120 13.55 2.88 -4.04
CA ALA A 120 12.71 3.88 -3.41
C ALA A 120 11.84 4.58 -4.47
N SER A 121 10.58 4.83 -4.14
CA SER A 121 9.69 5.66 -4.93
C SER A 121 9.02 6.70 -4.04
N ILE A 122 9.01 7.95 -4.51
CA ILE A 122 8.44 9.08 -3.78
C ILE A 122 7.17 9.50 -4.51
N HIS A 123 6.09 9.59 -3.76
CA HIS A 123 4.77 9.93 -4.27
C HIS A 123 4.23 11.08 -3.44
N THR A 124 3.45 11.96 -4.04
CA THR A 124 2.59 12.80 -3.21
C THR A 124 1.56 11.93 -2.49
N THR A 125 1.07 12.39 -1.34
CA THR A 125 0.01 11.70 -0.59
C THR A 125 -1.23 11.42 -1.47
N LEU A 126 -1.51 12.27 -2.45
CA LEU A 126 -2.60 12.05 -3.41
C LEU A 126 -2.31 10.95 -4.44
N GLU A 127 -1.09 10.85 -4.94
CA GLU A 127 -0.67 9.80 -5.86
C GLU A 127 -0.68 8.43 -5.16
N SER A 128 -0.15 8.35 -3.94
CA SER A 128 -0.20 7.12 -3.15
C SER A 128 -1.64 6.62 -2.92
N ARG A 129 -2.59 7.53 -2.67
CA ARG A 129 -4.02 7.20 -2.56
C ARG A 129 -4.64 6.75 -3.88
N LEU A 130 -4.22 7.33 -5.01
CA LEU A 130 -4.64 6.87 -6.34
C LEU A 130 -4.10 5.47 -6.65
N ASP A 131 -2.85 5.19 -6.30
CA ASP A 131 -2.24 3.87 -6.48
C ASP A 131 -2.96 2.81 -5.63
N LEU A 132 -3.29 3.15 -4.38
CA LEU A 132 -4.08 2.30 -3.49
C LEU A 132 -5.45 1.97 -4.09
N LEU A 133 -6.16 2.99 -4.61
CA LEU A 133 -7.43 2.79 -5.30
C LEU A 133 -7.23 1.90 -6.54
N CYS A 134 -6.22 2.15 -7.38
CA CYS A 134 -5.96 1.35 -8.57
C CYS A 134 -5.70 -0.11 -8.24
N TYR A 135 -4.89 -0.37 -7.21
CA TYR A 135 -4.60 -1.73 -6.73
C TYR A 135 -5.89 -2.43 -6.28
N TYR A 136 -6.65 -1.80 -5.38
CA TYR A 136 -7.90 -2.38 -4.89
C TYR A 136 -8.92 -2.64 -6.01
N LEU A 137 -9.00 -1.77 -6.99
CA LEU A 137 -9.90 -1.96 -8.14
C LEU A 137 -9.44 -3.12 -9.03
N LYS A 138 -8.13 -3.36 -9.17
CA LYS A 138 -7.55 -4.46 -9.96
C LYS A 138 -7.66 -5.82 -9.24
N THR A 139 -7.38 -5.87 -7.94
CA THR A 139 -7.26 -7.12 -7.18
C THR A 139 -8.48 -7.44 -6.32
N GLY A 140 -9.20 -6.41 -5.87
CA GLY A 140 -10.28 -6.53 -4.88
C GLY A 140 -9.82 -6.60 -3.43
N GLU A 141 -8.52 -6.53 -3.20
CA GLU A 141 -7.90 -6.62 -1.87
C GLU A 141 -7.08 -5.36 -1.60
N LEU A 142 -6.95 -5.01 -0.32
CA LEU A 142 -6.04 -3.94 0.07
C LEU A 142 -4.61 -4.48 0.13
N PRO A 143 -3.63 -3.76 -0.44
CA PRO A 143 -2.23 -4.08 -0.26
C PRO A 143 -1.81 -3.80 1.19
N TRP A 144 -0.70 -4.39 1.62
CA TRP A 144 -0.20 -4.24 2.99
C TRP A 144 -0.01 -2.77 3.41
N TRP A 145 0.40 -1.89 2.49
CA TRP A 145 0.59 -0.45 2.76
C TRP A 145 -0.71 0.35 2.89
N GLY A 146 -1.88 -0.26 2.67
CA GLY A 146 -3.18 0.39 2.81
C GLY A 146 -4.13 -0.29 3.79
N ALA A 147 -3.68 -1.38 4.44
CA ALA A 147 -4.53 -2.22 5.28
C ALA A 147 -4.86 -1.61 6.65
N ASP A 148 -4.00 -0.75 7.20
CA ASP A 148 -4.16 -0.17 8.55
C ASP A 148 -5.00 1.11 8.60
N SER A 149 -5.46 1.59 7.45
CA SER A 149 -6.30 2.77 7.38
C SER A 149 -7.76 2.39 7.61
N ASN A 150 -8.57 3.28 8.20
CA ASN A 150 -10.05 3.26 8.14
C ASN A 150 -10.55 3.47 6.69
N TRP A 151 -9.93 2.78 5.74
CA TRP A 151 -10.07 2.96 4.33
C TRP A 151 -11.45 2.47 3.92
N GLN A 152 -12.20 3.38 3.32
CA GLN A 152 -13.54 3.10 2.83
C GLN A 152 -13.57 3.50 1.36
N LEU A 153 -13.80 2.51 0.50
CA LEU A 153 -13.83 2.69 -0.96
C LEU A 153 -14.67 3.91 -1.37
N GLU A 154 -15.86 4.06 -0.78
CA GLU A 154 -16.78 5.16 -1.10
C GLU A 154 -16.17 6.53 -0.78
N GLN A 155 -15.64 6.70 0.43
CA GLN A 155 -15.04 7.96 0.86
C GLN A 155 -13.80 8.31 0.04
N GLU A 156 -12.99 7.30 -0.27
CA GLU A 156 -11.78 7.46 -1.06
C GLU A 156 -12.08 7.89 -2.49
N ILE A 157 -13.04 7.24 -3.15
CA ILE A 157 -13.52 7.63 -4.48
C ILE A 157 -14.04 9.07 -4.46
N LEU A 158 -14.88 9.45 -3.49
CA LEU A 158 -15.44 10.80 -3.41
C LEU A 158 -14.36 11.87 -3.22
N GLN A 159 -13.40 11.62 -2.32
CA GLN A 159 -12.31 12.56 -2.06
C GLN A 159 -11.37 12.68 -3.27
N LEU A 160 -11.03 11.57 -3.93
CA LEU A 160 -10.19 11.56 -5.12
C LEU A 160 -10.90 12.17 -6.34
N LEU A 161 -12.21 12.00 -6.48
CA LEU A 161 -13.00 12.68 -7.51
C LEU A 161 -13.03 14.20 -7.29
N LYS A 162 -13.09 14.66 -6.04
CA LYS A 162 -13.06 16.09 -5.70
C LYS A 162 -11.69 16.74 -6.00
N LYS A 163 -10.59 16.03 -5.70
CA LYS A 163 -9.22 16.59 -5.82
C LYS A 163 -8.56 16.31 -7.19
N ARG A 164 -8.83 15.17 -7.82
CA ARG A 164 -8.16 14.67 -9.04
C ARG A 164 -9.14 14.00 -10.02
N ARG A 165 -10.31 14.61 -10.26
CA ARG A 165 -11.41 14.06 -11.10
C ARG A 165 -10.94 13.32 -12.35
N GLY A 166 -10.05 13.91 -13.15
CA GLY A 166 -9.57 13.32 -14.40
C GLY A 166 -8.75 12.04 -14.23
N GLN A 167 -7.80 12.04 -13.28
CA GLN A 167 -6.94 10.87 -13.02
C GLN A 167 -7.74 9.74 -12.37
N THR A 168 -8.61 10.06 -11.41
CA THR A 168 -9.51 9.09 -10.77
C THR A 168 -10.45 8.46 -11.80
N ALA A 169 -11.04 9.27 -12.69
CA ALA A 169 -11.85 8.76 -13.79
C ALA A 169 -11.05 7.86 -14.73
N GLN A 170 -9.81 8.22 -15.08
CA GLN A 170 -8.95 7.41 -15.93
C GLN A 170 -8.57 6.07 -15.29
N ALA A 171 -8.26 6.06 -13.99
CA ALA A 171 -7.99 4.85 -13.21
C ALA A 171 -9.19 3.90 -13.24
N LEU A 172 -10.39 4.41 -12.93
CA LEU A 172 -11.65 3.65 -13.00
C LEU A 172 -11.90 3.07 -14.40
N ARG A 173 -11.58 3.83 -15.46
CA ARG A 173 -11.72 3.36 -16.85
C ARG A 173 -10.77 2.22 -17.18
N ARG A 174 -9.52 2.27 -16.71
CA ARG A 174 -8.51 1.24 -17.00
C ARG A 174 -8.76 -0.05 -16.23
N SER A 175 -9.33 0.06 -15.03
CA SER A 175 -9.69 -1.10 -14.21
C SER A 175 -11.12 -1.62 -14.49
N ALA A 176 -11.77 -1.14 -15.56
CA ALA A 176 -13.12 -1.54 -15.94
C ALA A 176 -13.23 -3.06 -16.15
N SER A 177 -14.01 -3.72 -15.31
CA SER A 177 -14.31 -5.15 -15.39
C SER A 177 -15.67 -5.45 -14.76
N THR A 178 -16.28 -6.57 -15.13
CA THR A 178 -17.57 -6.99 -14.55
C THR A 178 -17.52 -7.08 -13.03
N ALA A 179 -16.45 -7.69 -12.48
CA ALA A 179 -16.24 -7.80 -11.03
C ALA A 179 -16.11 -6.43 -10.34
N LEU A 180 -15.44 -5.47 -10.98
CA LEU A 180 -15.35 -4.10 -10.49
C LEU A 180 -16.73 -3.44 -10.45
N TYR A 181 -17.54 -3.61 -11.50
CA TYR A 181 -18.87 -3.03 -11.56
C TYR A 181 -19.82 -3.62 -10.53
N GLU A 182 -19.78 -4.94 -10.31
CA GLU A 182 -20.53 -5.60 -9.24
C GLU A 182 -20.11 -5.08 -7.86
N ARG A 183 -18.81 -4.94 -7.61
CA ARG A 183 -18.29 -4.42 -6.35
C ARG A 183 -18.70 -2.97 -6.10
N LEU A 184 -18.50 -2.10 -7.09
CA LEU A 184 -18.97 -0.71 -7.04
C LEU A 184 -20.49 -0.68 -6.82
N ALA A 185 -21.21 -1.67 -7.33
CA ALA A 185 -22.64 -1.72 -7.18
C ALA A 185 -23.14 -2.12 -5.79
N MET A 186 -22.47 -3.09 -5.18
CA MET A 186 -22.78 -3.57 -3.85
C MET A 186 -22.27 -2.63 -2.75
N GLN A 187 -21.13 -1.97 -2.95
CA GLN A 187 -20.43 -1.23 -1.90
C GLN A 187 -20.66 0.28 -1.92
N LEU A 188 -21.13 0.87 -3.04
CA LEU A 188 -21.39 2.31 -3.11
C LEU A 188 -22.87 2.63 -2.91
N SER A 189 -23.12 3.72 -2.17
CA SER A 189 -24.44 4.32 -2.04
C SER A 189 -24.98 4.86 -3.37
N SER A 190 -26.31 4.95 -3.50
CA SER A 190 -26.99 5.50 -4.68
C SER A 190 -26.50 6.89 -5.08
N THR A 191 -26.22 7.76 -4.11
CA THR A 191 -25.74 9.13 -4.34
C THR A 191 -24.33 9.14 -4.90
N THR A 192 -23.41 8.35 -4.33
CA THR A 192 -22.03 8.27 -4.82
C THR A 192 -21.94 7.68 -6.22
N ARG A 193 -22.79 6.70 -6.54
CA ARG A 193 -22.86 6.14 -7.88
C ARG A 193 -23.28 7.17 -8.93
N LEU A 194 -24.24 8.04 -8.61
CA LEU A 194 -24.64 9.13 -9.51
C LEU A 194 -23.52 10.17 -9.68
N ASN A 195 -22.80 10.50 -8.60
CA ASN A 195 -21.65 11.41 -8.66
C ASN A 195 -20.49 10.82 -9.49
N LEU A 196 -20.25 9.52 -9.36
CA LEU A 196 -19.26 8.78 -10.15
C LEU A 196 -19.66 8.76 -11.63
N LEU A 197 -20.92 8.47 -11.92
CA LEU A 197 -21.46 8.52 -13.28
C LEU A 197 -21.29 9.89 -13.90
N ASP A 198 -21.63 10.96 -13.16
CA ASP A 198 -21.42 12.33 -13.60
C ASP A 198 -19.94 12.66 -13.84
N ALA A 199 -19.04 12.14 -13.00
CA ALA A 199 -17.60 12.23 -13.20
C ALA A 199 -17.08 11.57 -14.46
N LEU A 200 -17.73 10.51 -14.90
CA LEU A 200 -17.34 9.76 -16.09
C LEU A 200 -17.97 10.32 -17.39
N LYS A 201 -19.01 11.17 -17.29
CA LYS A 201 -19.83 11.68 -18.42
C LYS A 201 -19.11 12.41 -19.56
N PRO A 202 -18.05 13.23 -19.38
CA PRO A 202 -17.60 14.05 -20.50
C PRO A 202 -16.91 13.26 -21.63
N ASN A 203 -16.71 11.93 -21.53
CA ASN A 203 -15.99 11.23 -22.59
C ASN A 203 -16.41 9.81 -23.02
N GLN A 204 -17.39 9.10 -22.43
CA GLN A 204 -17.65 7.71 -22.87
C GLN A 204 -19.12 7.27 -22.74
N LYS A 205 -19.85 7.29 -23.88
CA LYS A 205 -21.17 6.66 -24.03
C LYS A 205 -21.13 5.14 -23.83
N THR A 206 -20.01 4.49 -24.15
CA THR A 206 -19.86 3.02 -24.11
C THR A 206 -19.76 2.51 -22.67
N LEU A 207 -18.87 3.11 -21.87
CA LEU A 207 -18.66 2.70 -20.47
C LEU A 207 -19.88 3.02 -19.60
N LEU A 208 -20.58 4.13 -19.89
CA LEU A 208 -21.88 4.43 -19.29
C LEU A 208 -22.94 3.39 -19.66
N ARG A 209 -22.96 2.93 -20.92
CA ARG A 209 -23.93 1.92 -21.38
C ARG A 209 -23.65 0.56 -20.75
N ASP A 210 -22.39 0.13 -20.69
CA ASP A 210 -22.02 -1.16 -20.12
C ASP A 210 -22.22 -1.16 -18.60
N PHE A 211 -21.81 -0.07 -17.93
CA PHE A 211 -22.11 0.13 -16.52
C PHE A 211 -23.62 0.16 -16.29
N GLN A 212 -24.40 0.97 -17.01
CA GLN A 212 -25.85 1.00 -16.84
C GLN A 212 -26.50 -0.35 -17.14
N GLN A 213 -26.10 -1.06 -18.19
CA GLN A 213 -26.71 -2.36 -18.53
C GLN A 213 -26.40 -3.42 -17.49
N GLN A 214 -25.15 -3.52 -17.02
CA GLN A 214 -24.79 -4.45 -15.94
C GLN A 214 -25.43 -4.02 -14.61
N TRP A 215 -25.45 -2.71 -14.34
CA TRP A 215 -26.11 -2.09 -13.19
C TRP A 215 -27.60 -2.42 -13.12
N PHE A 216 -28.33 -2.15 -14.21
CA PHE A 216 -29.76 -2.45 -14.32
C PHE A 216 -29.99 -3.97 -14.29
N GLY A 217 -29.11 -4.76 -14.91
CA GLY A 217 -29.15 -6.22 -14.81
C GLY A 217 -29.02 -6.72 -13.37
N MET A 218 -28.08 -6.16 -12.61
CA MET A 218 -27.82 -6.53 -11.22
C MET A 218 -28.94 -6.06 -10.29
N ILE A 219 -29.48 -4.84 -10.47
CA ILE A 219 -30.69 -4.38 -9.76
C ILE A 219 -31.86 -5.32 -10.05
N LYS A 220 -32.06 -5.73 -11.31
CA LYS A 220 -33.14 -6.65 -11.68
C LYS A 220 -32.93 -8.03 -11.03
N HIS A 221 -31.69 -8.49 -10.93
CA HIS A 221 -31.35 -9.75 -10.28
C HIS A 221 -31.54 -9.71 -8.76
N ILE A 222 -31.16 -8.60 -8.10
CA ILE A 222 -31.36 -8.38 -6.67
C ILE A 222 -32.85 -8.20 -6.35
N LEU A 223 -33.58 -7.42 -7.13
CA LEU A 223 -35.03 -7.25 -6.98
C LEU A 223 -35.78 -8.57 -7.21
N ASN A 224 -35.39 -9.36 -8.22
CA ASN A 224 -35.97 -10.69 -8.41
C ASN A 224 -35.64 -11.62 -7.23
N PHE A 225 -34.41 -11.58 -6.71
CA PHE A 225 -33.99 -12.40 -5.57
C PHE A 225 -34.77 -12.05 -4.29
N VAL A 226 -35.00 -10.74 -4.02
CA VAL A 226 -35.80 -10.24 -2.89
C VAL A 226 -37.28 -10.57 -3.04
N VAL A 227 -37.84 -10.55 -4.27
CA VAL A 227 -39.24 -10.93 -4.52
C VAL A 227 -39.45 -12.45 -4.39
N THR A 228 -38.46 -13.28 -4.73
CA THR A 228 -38.54 -14.75 -4.54
C THR A 228 -38.28 -15.24 -3.12
N SER A 229 -37.79 -14.38 -2.21
CA SER A 229 -37.45 -14.76 -0.83
C SER A 229 -38.43 -14.22 0.24
N ALA A 230 -39.55 -13.63 -0.17
CA ALA A 230 -40.68 -13.36 0.73
C ALA A 230 -41.70 -14.52 0.64
N PRO A 231 -41.76 -15.46 1.61
CA PRO A 231 -42.92 -16.32 1.73
C PRO A 231 -44.09 -15.44 2.21
N LEU A 232 -45.13 -15.39 1.39
CA LEU A 232 -46.48 -15.04 1.82
C LEU A 232 -46.89 -16.00 2.93
N ASN A 233 -46.63 -15.64 4.18
CA ASN A 233 -47.26 -16.27 5.32
C ASN A 233 -48.58 -15.53 5.57
N ILE A 234 -49.60 -15.91 4.80
CA ILE A 234 -51.00 -15.66 5.12
C ILE A 234 -51.54 -16.98 5.67
N GLN A 235 -51.63 -17.07 6.99
CA GLN A 235 -52.63 -17.84 7.72
C GLN A 235 -53.11 -17.00 8.89
#